data_AF-A0A3B9HMW1-F1
#
_entry.id   AF-A0A3B9HMW1-F1
#
_cell.length_a   1.000
_cell.length_b   1.000
_cell.length_c   1.000
_cell.angle_alpha   90.00
_cell.angle_beta   90.00
_cell.angle_gamma   90.00
#
_symmetry.space_group_name_H-M   'P 1'
#
loop_
_entity.id
_entity.type
_entity.pdbx_description
1 polymer ?
#
loop_
_entity_poly.entity_id
_entity_poly.type
_entity_poly.pdbx_seq_one_letter_code
_entity_poly.pdbx_strand_id
1 'polypeptide(L)'
;GWPGGRNWIDASSLRLRMDLPRTIMEGGAFDLRPKPDFEDAPIAEGQSKTDKKASVRSDWNTLLRYFRKTKREELTKKVLDTFIQSDYDERLVALIDKWVDHSSADKQIISTCAAVFSIPEFQLI
;
A
#
# COMPACT_ATOMS: atom_id res chain seq x y z
N GLY A 1 -11.43 -13.98 -9.67
CA GLY A 1 -10.15 -14.53 -9.16
C GLY A 1 -9.47 -15.32 -10.25
N TRP A 2 -8.14 -15.36 -10.26
CA TRP A 2 -7.36 -16.14 -11.23
C TRP A 2 -7.57 -17.65 -11.03
N PRO A 3 -7.39 -18.49 -12.08
CA PRO A 3 -7.88 -19.87 -12.09
C PRO A 3 -7.15 -20.87 -11.15
N GLY A 4 -6.22 -20.42 -10.28
CA GLY A 4 -5.25 -21.28 -9.58
C GLY A 4 -5.41 -21.42 -8.05
N GLY A 5 -6.51 -20.95 -7.46
CA GLY A 5 -6.70 -20.99 -6.00
C GLY A 5 -5.94 -19.88 -5.24
N ARG A 6 -5.90 -19.95 -3.90
CA ARG A 6 -5.30 -18.92 -3.00
C ARG A 6 -3.76 -18.98 -2.89
N ASN A 7 -3.10 -19.93 -3.55
CA ASN A 7 -1.65 -20.19 -3.41
C ASN A 7 -0.73 -19.15 -4.09
N TRP A 8 -1.27 -18.09 -4.70
CA TRP A 8 -0.49 -17.08 -5.41
C TRP A 8 0.03 -15.95 -4.49
N ILE A 9 -0.47 -15.86 -3.25
CA ILE A 9 0.03 -14.92 -2.24
C ILE A 9 0.87 -15.73 -1.24
N ASP A 10 2.19 -15.62 -1.32
CA ASP A 10 3.08 -16.05 -0.24
C ASP A 10 3.21 -14.95 0.83
N ALA A 11 3.69 -15.29 2.03
CA ALA A 11 3.81 -14.35 3.15
C ALA A 11 4.75 -13.16 2.86
N SER A 12 5.79 -13.34 2.04
CA SER A 12 6.70 -12.26 1.65
C SER A 12 6.04 -11.30 0.66
N SER A 13 5.24 -11.82 -0.27
CA SER A 13 4.46 -11.04 -1.22
C SER A 13 3.36 -10.24 -0.51
N LEU A 14 2.71 -10.81 0.51
CA LEU A 14 1.73 -10.12 1.32
C LEU A 14 2.39 -8.96 2.08
N ARG A 15 3.52 -9.21 2.73
CA ARG A 15 4.29 -8.18 3.44
C ARG A 15 4.67 -7.03 2.51
N LEU A 16 5.23 -7.35 1.35
CA LEU A 16 5.60 -6.36 0.35
C LEU A 16 4.40 -5.48 -0.01
N ARG A 17 3.24 -6.08 -0.26
CA ARG A 17 2.03 -5.31 -0.60
C ARG A 17 1.52 -4.42 0.51
N MET A 18 1.62 -4.86 1.77
CA MET A 18 1.25 -4.02 2.92
C MET A 18 2.19 -2.81 3.08
N ASP A 19 3.47 -2.96 2.72
CA ASP A 19 4.48 -1.88 2.82
C ASP A 19 4.40 -0.88 1.63
N LEU A 20 3.85 -1.31 0.49
CA LEU A 20 3.77 -0.50 -0.74
C LEU A 20 3.05 0.85 -0.55
N PRO A 21 1.81 0.92 -0.01
CA PRO A 21 1.06 2.18 0.06
C PRO A 21 1.80 3.28 0.82
N ARG A 22 2.43 2.92 1.94
CA ARG A 22 3.22 3.83 2.75
C ARG A 22 4.45 4.34 1.99
N THR A 23 5.15 3.44 1.30
CA THR A 23 6.34 3.80 0.51
C THR A 23 5.97 4.75 -0.64
N ILE A 24 4.84 4.49 -1.31
CA ILE A 24 4.28 5.33 -2.39
C ILE A 24 3.86 6.72 -1.87
N MET A 25 3.32 6.79 -0.65
CA MET A 25 2.97 8.05 0.01
C MET A 25 4.21 8.88 0.36
N GLU A 26 5.26 8.24 0.86
CA GLU A 26 6.52 8.90 1.27
C GLU A 26 7.40 9.28 0.06
N GLY A 27 6.98 8.97 -1.18
CA GLY A 27 7.77 9.19 -2.40
C GLY A 27 8.99 8.29 -2.50
N GLY A 28 8.94 7.12 -1.84
CA GLY A 28 10.05 6.21 -1.65
C GLY A 28 10.52 5.54 -2.94
N ALA A 29 11.83 5.27 -2.99
CA ALA A 29 12.45 4.42 -4.00
C ALA A 29 12.45 2.97 -3.50
N PHE A 30 12.11 2.02 -4.37
CA PHE A 30 12.19 0.59 -4.06
C PHE A 30 13.57 0.02 -4.39
N ASP A 31 14.19 -0.68 -3.45
CA ASP A 31 15.33 -1.58 -3.72
C ASP A 31 14.75 -2.97 -4.01
N LEU A 32 14.36 -3.20 -5.27
CA LEU A 32 13.90 -4.51 -5.73
C LEU A 32 15.09 -5.28 -6.29
N ARG A 33 15.49 -6.34 -5.58
CA ARG A 33 16.49 -7.30 -6.07
C ARG A 33 15.77 -8.44 -6.78
N PRO A 34 15.74 -8.48 -8.12
CA PRO A 34 15.16 -9.60 -8.83
C PRO A 34 15.96 -10.87 -8.50
N LYS A 35 15.22 -11.96 -8.25
CA LYS A 35 15.82 -13.29 -8.11
C LYS A 35 16.53 -13.62 -9.44
N PRO A 36 17.80 -14.04 -9.43
CA PRO A 36 18.49 -14.39 -10.67
C PRO A 36 17.77 -15.55 -11.35
N ASP A 37 17.59 -15.47 -12.67
CA ASP A 37 17.06 -16.58 -13.46
C ASP A 37 18.05 -17.75 -13.40
N PHE A 38 17.52 -18.97 -13.37
CA PHE A 38 18.30 -20.20 -13.21
C PHE A 38 19.27 -20.49 -14.37
N GLU A 39 19.25 -19.70 -15.46
CA GLU A 39 20.14 -19.86 -16.62
C GLU A 39 21.33 -18.87 -16.67
N ASP A 40 21.42 -17.91 -15.74
CA ASP A 40 22.54 -16.98 -15.74
C ASP A 40 23.76 -17.60 -15.02
N ALA A 41 24.76 -17.98 -15.83
CA ALA A 41 26.12 -18.36 -15.44
C ALA A 41 26.70 -17.43 -14.33
N PRO A 42 27.68 -17.89 -13.52
CA PRO A 42 28.21 -17.11 -12.40
C PRO A 42 28.72 -15.75 -12.89
N ILE A 43 27.97 -14.70 -12.56
CA ILE A 43 28.26 -13.33 -12.93
C ILE A 43 29.55 -12.96 -12.19
N ALA A 44 30.61 -12.64 -12.96
CA ALA A 44 31.89 -12.20 -12.41
C ALA A 44 31.69 -11.04 -11.43
N GLU A 45 32.35 -11.13 -10.27
CA GLU A 45 32.45 -10.06 -9.27
C GLU A 45 32.87 -8.75 -9.94
N GLY A 46 31.93 -7.84 -10.18
CA GLY A 46 32.23 -6.52 -10.76
C GLY A 46 31.14 -5.94 -11.65
N GLN A 47 30.21 -6.74 -12.17
CA GLN A 47 29.04 -6.19 -12.87
C GLN A 47 27.94 -5.87 -11.85
N SER A 48 28.07 -4.69 -11.23
CA SER A 48 27.03 -4.10 -10.38
C SER A 48 25.73 -4.06 -11.17
N LYS A 49 24.81 -4.98 -10.85
CA LYS A 49 23.41 -4.89 -11.26
C LYS A 49 22.95 -3.54 -10.76
N THR A 50 22.78 -2.59 -11.67
CA THR A 50 22.33 -1.24 -11.34
C THR A 50 21.08 -1.39 -10.49
N ASP A 51 21.17 -1.03 -9.20
CA ASP A 51 20.02 -0.97 -8.30
C ASP A 51 19.01 -0.04 -8.98
N LYS A 52 18.02 -0.63 -9.66
CA LYS A 52 16.99 0.11 -10.39
C LYS A 52 16.07 0.72 -9.35
N LYS A 53 16.48 1.85 -8.77
CA LYS A 53 15.63 2.69 -7.92
C LYS A 53 14.49 3.21 -8.78
N ALA A 54 13.34 2.53 -8.70
CA ALA A 54 12.12 3.01 -9.31
C ALA A 54 11.66 4.26 -8.54
N SER A 55 11.60 5.41 -9.21
CA SER A 55 10.96 6.61 -8.66
C SER A 55 9.48 6.56 -8.96
N VAL A 56 8.64 6.69 -7.92
CA VAL A 56 7.19 6.68 -8.06
C VAL A 56 6.64 8.08 -7.86
N ARG A 57 5.80 8.52 -8.80
CA ARG A 57 5.01 9.75 -8.69
C ARG A 57 3.54 9.38 -8.56
N SER A 58 2.94 9.74 -7.44
CA SER A 58 1.58 9.35 -7.07
C SER A 58 0.63 10.54 -7.24
N ASP A 59 -0.43 10.38 -8.06
CA ASP A 59 -1.50 11.38 -8.18
C ASP A 59 -2.66 11.02 -7.25
N TRP A 60 -2.88 11.85 -6.23
CA TRP A 60 -3.92 11.66 -5.22
C TRP A 60 -5.18 12.50 -5.48
N ASN A 61 -5.21 13.32 -6.55
CA ASN A 61 -6.27 14.32 -6.76
C ASN A 61 -7.68 13.72 -6.82
N THR A 62 -7.85 12.55 -7.42
CA THR A 62 -9.15 11.88 -7.51
C THR A 62 -9.67 11.47 -6.14
N LEU A 63 -8.81 10.89 -5.29
CA LEU A 63 -9.16 10.49 -3.93
C LEU A 63 -9.44 11.72 -3.06
N LEU A 64 -8.59 12.74 -3.15
CA LEU A 64 -8.79 14.01 -2.46
C LEU A 64 -10.16 14.61 -2.80
N ARG A 65 -10.51 14.70 -4.09
CA ARG A 65 -11.80 15.24 -4.53
C ARG A 65 -12.98 14.41 -4.04
N TYR A 66 -12.87 13.08 -4.04
CA TYR A 66 -13.93 12.19 -3.60
C TYR A 66 -14.21 12.34 -2.10
N PHE A 67 -13.16 12.37 -1.26
CA PHE A 67 -13.32 12.44 0.19
C PHE A 67 -13.40 13.86 0.77
N ARG A 68 -13.19 14.91 -0.05
CA ARG A 68 -13.13 16.32 0.41
C ARG A 68 -14.31 16.80 1.25
N LYS A 69 -15.51 16.26 0.97
CA LYS A 69 -16.76 16.65 1.66
C LYS A 69 -17.07 15.77 2.87
N THR A 70 -16.27 14.74 3.13
CA THR A 70 -16.45 13.82 4.25
C THR A 70 -16.02 14.52 5.53
N LYS A 71 -16.82 14.39 6.59
CA LYS A 71 -16.43 14.92 7.90
C LYS A 71 -15.20 14.19 8.43
N ARG A 72 -14.44 14.90 9.24
CA ARG A 72 -13.14 14.44 9.74
C ARG A 72 -13.25 13.19 10.62
N GLU A 73 -14.31 13.10 11.42
CA GLU A 73 -14.58 11.96 12.29
C GLU A 73 -15.12 10.73 11.54
N GLU A 74 -15.71 10.94 10.36
CA GLU A 74 -16.35 9.89 9.56
C GLU A 74 -15.43 9.35 8.47
N LEU A 75 -14.28 10.00 8.24
CA LEU A 75 -13.38 9.73 7.13
C LEU A 75 -12.90 8.28 7.11
N THR A 76 -12.39 7.76 8.23
CA THR A 76 -11.84 6.41 8.31
C THR A 76 -12.88 5.35 7.99
N LYS A 77 -14.08 5.47 8.57
CA LYS A 77 -15.21 4.58 8.27
C LYS A 77 -15.59 4.67 6.80
N LYS A 78 -15.70 5.89 6.25
CA LYS A 78 -16.06 6.08 4.85
C LYS A 78 -15.05 5.48 3.88
N VAL A 79 -13.75 5.53 4.19
CA VAL A 79 -12.70 4.91 3.39
C VAL A 79 -12.80 3.38 3.48
N LEU A 80 -12.96 2.83 4.69
CA LEU A 80 -13.16 1.39 4.89
C LEU A 80 -14.39 0.88 4.12
N ASP A 81 -15.55 1.53 4.27
CA ASP A 81 -16.78 1.22 3.54
C ASP A 81 -16.62 1.28 2.00
N THR A 82 -15.71 2.12 1.51
CA THR A 82 -15.49 2.30 0.06
C THR A 82 -14.61 1.20 -0.52
N PHE A 83 -13.62 0.72 0.23
CA PHE A 83 -12.55 -0.12 -0.31
C PHE A 83 -12.53 -1.56 0.23
N ILE A 84 -13.04 -1.78 1.43
CA ILE A 84 -13.03 -3.08 2.08
C ILE A 84 -14.39 -3.75 1.89
N GLN A 85 -14.39 -5.01 1.44
CA GLN A 85 -15.61 -5.80 1.26
C GLN A 85 -15.94 -6.68 2.48
N SER A 86 -14.97 -6.90 3.37
CA SER A 86 -15.15 -7.66 4.61
C SER A 86 -15.65 -6.77 5.74
N ASP A 87 -16.34 -7.40 6.69
CA ASP A 87 -16.68 -6.74 7.96
C ASP A 87 -15.42 -6.28 8.70
N TYR A 88 -15.54 -5.16 9.41
CA TYR A 88 -14.52 -4.63 10.29
C TYR A 88 -15.14 -4.14 11.60
N ASP A 89 -14.33 -4.02 12.65
CA ASP A 89 -14.78 -3.56 13.97
C ASP A 89 -14.26 -2.15 14.29
N GLU A 90 -14.78 -1.57 15.38
CA GLU A 90 -14.34 -0.25 15.87
C GLU A 90 -12.88 -0.25 16.34
N ARG A 91 -12.29 -1.42 16.65
CA ARG A 91 -10.88 -1.49 17.06
C ARG A 91 -9.96 -1.20 15.88
N LEU A 92 -10.31 -1.69 14.70
CA LEU A 92 -9.59 -1.39 13.47
C LEU A 92 -9.68 0.11 13.13
N VAL A 93 -10.87 0.72 13.24
CA VAL A 93 -11.05 2.16 13.04
C VAL A 93 -10.14 2.95 13.98
N ALA A 94 -10.20 2.65 15.28
CA ALA A 94 -9.37 3.30 16.28
C ALA A 94 -7.86 3.04 16.10
N LEU A 95 -7.49 1.90 15.51
CA LEU A 95 -6.09 1.61 15.17
C LEU A 95 -5.62 2.47 14.01
N ILE A 96 -6.40 2.57 12.95
CA ILE A 96 -6.07 3.39 11.77
C ILE A 96 -5.94 4.85 12.17
N ASP A 97 -6.89 5.38 12.93
CA ASP A 97 -6.90 6.79 13.36
C ASP A 97 -5.62 7.21 14.11
N LYS A 98 -4.93 6.28 14.80
CA LYS A 98 -3.65 6.57 15.47
C LYS A 98 -2.50 6.88 14.50
N TRP A 99 -2.57 6.39 13.27
CA TRP A 99 -1.51 6.52 12.26
C TRP A 99 -1.82 7.58 11.20
N VAL A 100 -2.97 8.24 11.30
CA VAL A 100 -3.41 9.27 10.36
C VAL A 100 -2.72 10.62 10.66
N ASP A 101 -2.23 11.29 9.61
CA ASP A 101 -1.66 12.63 9.70
C ASP A 101 -2.77 13.67 9.67
N HIS A 102 -3.00 14.33 10.80
CA HIS A 102 -4.02 15.37 10.96
C HIS A 102 -3.55 16.81 10.64
N SER A 103 -2.35 16.99 10.08
CA SER A 103 -1.78 18.33 9.83
C SER A 103 -2.49 19.11 8.72
N SER A 104 -3.17 18.43 7.79
CA SER A 104 -4.06 19.06 6.81
C SER A 104 -5.17 18.10 6.38
N ALA A 105 -6.26 18.64 5.81
CA ALA A 105 -7.36 17.80 5.29
C ALA A 105 -6.87 16.82 4.22
N ASP A 106 -6.03 17.29 3.30
CA ASP A 106 -5.49 16.47 2.20
C ASP A 106 -4.56 15.38 2.73
N LYS A 107 -3.66 15.71 3.66
CA LYS A 107 -2.77 14.75 4.30
C LYS A 107 -3.55 13.73 5.12
N GLN A 108 -4.64 14.15 5.76
CA GLN A 108 -5.52 13.24 6.48
C GLN A 108 -6.15 12.23 5.54
N ILE A 109 -6.69 12.67 4.39
CA ILE A 109 -7.26 11.77 3.38
C ILE A 109 -6.20 10.80 2.86
N ILE A 110 -5.03 11.31 2.47
CA ILE A 110 -3.96 10.48 1.89
C ILE A 110 -3.45 9.45 2.90
N SER A 111 -3.14 9.87 4.12
CA SER A 111 -2.63 8.96 5.16
C SER A 111 -3.69 7.94 5.62
N THR A 112 -4.97 8.31 5.66
CA THR A 112 -6.06 7.37 5.93
C THR A 112 -6.17 6.33 4.82
N CYS A 113 -6.15 6.75 3.55
CA CYS A 113 -6.16 5.82 2.42
C CYS A 113 -4.94 4.88 2.44
N ALA A 114 -3.75 5.43 2.68
CA ALA A 114 -2.52 4.63 2.76
C ALA A 114 -2.59 3.60 3.89
N ALA A 115 -3.09 3.98 5.07
CA ALA A 115 -3.27 3.07 6.20
C ALA A 115 -4.26 1.95 5.88
N VAL A 116 -5.41 2.28 5.26
CA VAL A 116 -6.40 1.27 4.83
C VAL A 116 -5.83 0.35 3.76
N PHE A 117 -5.04 0.86 2.81
CA PHE A 117 -4.42 0.00 1.80
C PHE A 117 -3.34 -0.91 2.39
N SER A 118 -2.79 -0.58 3.55
CA SER A 118 -1.76 -1.36 4.23
C SER A 118 -2.29 -2.48 5.13
N ILE A 119 -3.61 -2.66 5.28
CA ILE A 119 -4.17 -3.74 6.11
C ILE A 119 -4.30 -5.06 5.31
N PRO A 120 -4.23 -6.24 5.97
CA PRO A 120 -4.37 -7.53 5.31
C PRO A 120 -5.70 -7.68 4.57
N GLU A 121 -6.80 -7.18 5.14
CA GLU A 121 -8.15 -7.28 4.59
C GLU A 121 -8.24 -6.65 3.20
N PHE A 122 -7.53 -5.54 2.96
CA PHE A 122 -7.44 -4.92 1.64
C PHE A 122 -6.63 -5.74 0.63
N GLN A 123 -5.63 -6.49 1.11
CA GLN A 123 -4.70 -7.24 0.25
C GLN A 123 -5.21 -8.61 -0.18
N LEU A 124 -6.24 -9.10 0.51
CA LEU A 124 -6.81 -10.43 0.32
C LEU A 124 -8.11 -10.43 -0.50
N ILE A 125 -8.57 -9.26 -0.94
CA ILE A 125 -9.73 -9.07 -1.82
C ILE A 125 -9.47 -9.64 -3.22
#